data_AF-A0A354FDN6-F1
#
_entry.id   AF-A0A354FDN6-F1
#
_cell.length_a   1.000
_cell.length_b   1.000
_cell.length_c   1.000
_cell.angle_alpha   90.00
_cell.angle_beta   90.00
_cell.angle_gamma   90.00
#
_symmetry.space_group_name_H-M   'P 1'
#
loop_
_entity.id
_entity.type
_entity.pdbx_description
1 polymer ?
#
loop_
_entity_poly.entity_id
_entity_poly.type
_entity_poly.pdbx_seq_one_letter_code
_entity_poly.pdbx_strand_id
1 'polypeptide(L)'
;MYSETYRQAKDEFAASSPERMAMLSGAEYDPVKKEIKVVYLNRIYSFSHQDGRITCPHDPVDMPLEEQSLILQYLVQATGVPLSKRWISYAELPNGMLHDRPFRVEAFEPLARAFGGQMGSLLRVARELGGQEIGMGDTGVA
;
A
#
# COMPACT_ATOMS: atom_id res chain seq x y z
N MET A 1 -3.60 20.07 -7.68
CA MET A 1 -2.62 19.14 -8.29
C MET A 1 -3.16 17.72 -8.25
N TYR A 2 -3.54 17.21 -7.08
CA TYR A 2 -4.05 15.85 -6.91
C TYR A 2 -5.41 15.55 -7.55
N SER A 3 -6.26 16.56 -7.77
CA SER A 3 -7.55 16.38 -8.45
C SER A 3 -7.40 15.87 -9.89
N GLU A 4 -6.35 16.29 -10.61
CA GLU A 4 -6.12 15.89 -11.99
C GLU A 4 -5.49 14.48 -12.06
N THR A 5 -4.51 14.21 -11.19
CA THR A 5 -3.94 12.86 -11.03
C THR A 5 -5.00 11.84 -10.66
N TYR A 6 -5.89 12.19 -9.74
CA TYR A 6 -7.02 11.35 -9.35
C TYR A 6 -7.98 11.11 -10.51
N ARG A 7 -8.34 12.17 -11.25
CA ARG A 7 -9.21 12.07 -12.43
C ARG A 7 -8.63 11.11 -13.47
N GLN A 8 -7.36 11.29 -13.81
CA GLN A 8 -6.67 10.40 -14.75
C GLN A 8 -6.64 8.95 -14.24
N ALA A 9 -6.25 8.72 -12.99
CA ALA A 9 -6.19 7.38 -12.41
C ALA A 9 -7.58 6.70 -12.40
N LYS A 10 -8.64 7.47 -12.14
CA LYS A 10 -10.03 7.00 -12.17
C LYS A 10 -10.48 6.64 -13.58
N ASP A 11 -10.14 7.45 -14.58
CA ASP A 11 -10.47 7.19 -15.99
C ASP A 11 -9.76 5.91 -16.50
N GLU A 12 -8.46 5.75 -16.18
CA GLU A 12 -7.69 4.55 -16.52
C GLU A 12 -8.22 3.29 -15.83
N PHE A 13 -8.61 3.43 -14.56
CA PHE A 13 -9.23 2.36 -13.78
C PHE A 13 -10.56 1.90 -14.38
N ALA A 14 -11.45 2.84 -14.74
CA ALA A 14 -12.73 2.54 -15.35
C ALA A 14 -12.60 1.89 -16.73
N ALA A 15 -11.55 2.24 -17.48
CA ALA A 15 -11.25 1.66 -18.79
C ALA A 15 -10.60 0.26 -18.72
N SER A 16 -10.13 -0.16 -17.54
CA SER A 16 -9.41 -1.42 -17.34
C SER A 16 -10.34 -2.57 -16.92
N SER A 17 -10.00 -3.82 -17.26
CA SER A 17 -10.76 -5.00 -16.80
C SER A 17 -10.55 -5.23 -15.29
N PRO A 18 -11.63 -5.31 -14.49
CA PRO A 18 -11.51 -5.52 -13.06
C PRO A 18 -10.95 -6.91 -12.70
N GLU A 19 -11.28 -7.93 -13.50
CA GLU A 19 -10.73 -9.28 -13.33
C GLU A 19 -9.21 -9.30 -13.56
N ARG A 20 -8.75 -8.60 -14.61
CA ARG A 20 -7.32 -8.47 -14.90
C ARG A 20 -6.60 -7.71 -13.79
N MET A 21 -7.15 -6.58 -13.34
CA MET A 21 -6.55 -5.81 -12.25
C MET A 21 -6.42 -6.63 -10.98
N ALA A 22 -7.48 -7.33 -10.56
CA ALA A 22 -7.44 -8.22 -9.40
C ALA A 22 -6.37 -9.32 -9.54
N MET A 23 -6.33 -10.00 -10.70
CA MET A 23 -5.35 -11.06 -10.97
C MET A 23 -3.89 -10.58 -10.87
N LEU A 24 -3.61 -9.35 -11.33
CA LEU A 24 -2.23 -8.83 -11.39
C LEU A 24 -1.78 -8.11 -10.12
N SER A 25 -2.71 -7.64 -9.30
CA SER A 25 -2.43 -6.85 -8.08
C SER A 25 -2.53 -7.67 -6.79
N GLY A 26 -3.02 -8.90 -6.84
CA GLY A 26 -3.35 -9.65 -5.62
C GLY A 26 -4.58 -9.09 -4.88
N ALA A 27 -5.32 -8.17 -5.50
CA ALA A 27 -6.65 -7.77 -5.05
C ALA A 27 -7.70 -8.84 -5.38
N GLU A 28 -8.87 -8.75 -4.75
CA GLU A 28 -9.99 -9.65 -5.02
C GLU A 28 -11.08 -8.93 -5.80
N TYR A 29 -11.63 -9.56 -6.84
CA TYR A 29 -12.79 -9.01 -7.56
C TYR A 29 -14.07 -9.76 -7.19
N ASP A 30 -15.11 -9.00 -6.80
CA ASP A 30 -16.47 -9.48 -6.58
C ASP A 30 -17.31 -9.19 -7.83
N PRO A 31 -17.62 -10.18 -8.69
CA PRO A 31 -18.36 -9.95 -9.94
C PRO A 31 -19.85 -9.65 -9.71
N VAL A 32 -20.40 -10.00 -8.55
CA VAL A 32 -21.81 -9.74 -8.23
C VAL A 32 -21.99 -8.26 -7.87
N LYS A 33 -21.10 -7.74 -7.01
CA LYS A 33 -21.11 -6.33 -6.61
C LYS A 33 -20.39 -5.41 -7.60
N LYS A 34 -19.55 -5.99 -8.48
CA LYS A 34 -18.64 -5.28 -9.38
C LYS A 34 -17.64 -4.41 -8.61
N GLU A 35 -17.08 -4.97 -7.55
CA GLU A 35 -16.15 -4.28 -6.63
C GLU A 35 -14.80 -4.99 -6.59
N ILE A 36 -13.71 -4.22 -6.53
CA ILE A 36 -12.36 -4.71 -6.28
C ILE A 36 -12.00 -4.41 -4.82
N LYS A 37 -11.57 -5.43 -4.08
CA LYS A 37 -11.16 -5.33 -2.67
C LYS A 37 -9.66 -5.34 -2.55
N VAL A 38 -9.12 -4.32 -1.87
CA VAL A 38 -7.68 -4.14 -1.64
C VAL A 38 -7.43 -4.07 -0.13
N VAL A 39 -6.43 -4.82 0.33
CA VAL A 39 -5.91 -4.66 1.69
C VAL A 39 -4.88 -3.54 1.68
N TYR A 40 -5.14 -2.48 2.44
CA TYR A 40 -4.25 -1.34 2.58
C TYR A 40 -4.16 -0.95 4.06
N LEU A 41 -2.94 -0.96 4.61
CA LEU A 41 -2.67 -0.73 6.05
C LEU A 41 -3.56 -1.58 6.98
N ASN A 42 -3.65 -2.89 6.70
CA ASN A 42 -4.51 -3.86 7.41
C ASN A 42 -6.01 -3.55 7.40
N ARG A 43 -6.48 -2.72 6.48
CA ARG A 43 -7.91 -2.43 6.27
C ARG A 43 -8.33 -2.85 4.87
N ILE A 44 -9.57 -3.31 4.74
CA ILE A 44 -10.13 -3.71 3.45
C ILE A 44 -10.90 -2.51 2.88
N TYR A 45 -10.42 -2.02 1.74
CA TYR A 45 -11.09 -1.01 0.93
C TYR A 45 -11.75 -1.66 -0.27
N SER A 46 -12.99 -1.27 -0.56
CA SER A 46 -13.76 -1.76 -1.71
C SER A 46 -13.92 -0.63 -2.73
N PHE A 47 -13.53 -0.91 -3.97
CA PHE A 47 -13.54 0.01 -5.11
C PHE A 47 -14.59 -0.46 -6.11
N SER A 48 -15.67 0.30 -6.25
CA SER A 48 -16.68 0.05 -7.28
C SER A 48 -16.10 0.33 -8.66
N HIS A 49 -16.13 -0.66 -9.55
CA HIS A 49 -15.60 -0.54 -10.90
C HIS A 49 -16.42 0.41 -11.78
N GLN A 50 -17.73 0.52 -11.54
CA GLN A 50 -18.64 1.28 -12.40
C GLN A 50 -18.57 2.80 -12.18
N ASP A 51 -18.43 3.24 -10.93
CA ASP A 51 -18.48 4.67 -10.56
C ASP A 51 -17.20 5.15 -9.84
N GLY A 52 -16.24 4.25 -9.61
CA GLY A 52 -14.98 4.53 -8.92
C GLY A 52 -15.16 4.92 -7.46
N ARG A 53 -16.31 4.58 -6.85
CA ARG A 53 -16.56 4.87 -5.43
C ARG A 53 -15.74 3.95 -4.55
N ILE A 54 -15.11 4.54 -3.54
CA ILE A 54 -14.30 3.83 -2.55
C ILE A 54 -15.09 3.76 -1.25
N THR A 55 -15.16 2.58 -0.66
CA THR A 55 -15.79 2.39 0.65
C THR A 55 -14.89 1.58 1.57
N CYS A 56 -14.86 1.96 2.84
CA CYS A 56 -14.22 1.18 3.91
C CYS A 56 -15.20 1.12 5.07
N PRO A 57 -15.77 -0.05 5.40
CA PRO A 57 -16.77 -0.16 6.47
C PRO A 57 -16.25 0.27 7.85
N HIS A 58 -14.93 0.23 8.05
CA HIS A 58 -14.28 0.48 9.32
C HIS A 58 -13.67 1.89 9.45
N ASP A 59 -13.74 2.70 8.39
CA ASP A 59 -13.17 4.04 8.38
C ASP A 59 -14.28 5.08 8.24
N PRO A 60 -14.53 5.92 9.26
CA PRO A 60 -15.51 6.99 9.17
C PRO A 60 -15.01 8.19 8.33
N VAL A 61 -13.72 8.21 7.97
CA VAL A 61 -13.10 9.29 7.21
C VAL A 61 -12.88 8.83 5.77
N ASP A 62 -13.27 9.68 4.81
CA ASP A 62 -12.97 9.44 3.41
C ASP A 62 -11.45 9.44 3.18
N MET A 63 -10.98 8.46 2.40
CA MET A 63 -9.57 8.34 2.03
C MET A 63 -9.10 9.63 1.31
N PRO A 64 -7.92 10.19 1.63
CA PRO A 64 -7.37 11.33 0.91
C PRO A 64 -7.19 11.04 -0.59
N LEU A 65 -7.39 12.05 -1.45
CA LEU A 65 -7.31 11.87 -2.91
C LEU A 65 -5.96 11.33 -3.37
N GLU A 66 -4.89 11.65 -2.65
CA GLU A 66 -3.53 11.16 -2.87
C GLU A 66 -3.45 9.64 -2.73
N GLU A 67 -4.02 9.11 -1.64
CA GLU A 67 -4.06 7.67 -1.37
C GLU A 67 -5.00 6.95 -2.33
N GLN A 68 -6.14 7.57 -2.66
CA GLN A 68 -7.05 7.04 -3.68
C GLN A 68 -6.32 6.91 -5.03
N SER A 69 -5.61 7.96 -5.45
CA SER A 69 -4.85 7.98 -6.70
C SER A 69 -3.78 6.90 -6.72
N LEU A 70 -3.06 6.72 -5.61
CA LEU A 70 -2.02 5.71 -5.47
C LEU A 70 -2.58 4.29 -5.63
N ILE A 71 -3.70 3.98 -4.97
CA ILE A 71 -4.31 2.64 -5.05
C ILE A 71 -4.88 2.38 -6.44
N LEU A 72 -5.55 3.36 -7.06
CA LEU A 72 -6.07 3.22 -8.43
C LEU A 72 -4.92 2.98 -9.43
N GLN A 73 -3.83 3.74 -9.34
CA GLN A 73 -2.65 3.54 -10.17
C GLN A 73 -2.02 2.16 -9.94
N TYR A 74 -1.93 1.72 -8.69
CA TYR A 74 -1.45 0.38 -8.35
C TYR A 74 -2.29 -0.70 -9.03
N LEU A 75 -3.62 -0.63 -8.94
CA LEU A 75 -4.52 -1.62 -9.56
C LEU A 75 -4.37 -1.69 -11.08
N VAL A 76 -4.26 -0.52 -11.73
CA VAL A 76 -4.13 -0.42 -13.20
C VAL A 76 -2.75 -0.89 -13.67
N GLN A 77 -1.68 -0.51 -12.95
CA GLN A 77 -0.30 -0.70 -13.39
C GLN A 77 0.33 -2.00 -12.88
N ALA A 78 -0.34 -2.72 -11.97
CA ALA A 78 0.15 -3.99 -11.46
C ALA A 78 0.43 -4.98 -12.61
N THR A 79 1.60 -5.60 -12.57
CA THR A 79 2.10 -6.46 -13.65
C THR A 79 1.94 -7.95 -13.36
N GLY A 80 1.54 -8.33 -12.15
CA GLY A 80 1.49 -9.73 -11.70
C GLY A 80 2.87 -10.37 -11.51
N VAL A 81 3.96 -9.60 -11.58
CA VAL A 81 5.31 -10.12 -11.32
C VAL A 81 5.41 -10.47 -9.83
N PRO A 82 5.76 -11.73 -9.48
CA PRO A 82 5.86 -12.15 -8.09
C PRO A 82 7.00 -11.43 -7.38
N LEU A 83 6.89 -11.30 -6.05
CA LEU A 83 7.95 -10.74 -5.22
C LEU A 83 9.27 -11.49 -5.43
N SER A 84 10.35 -10.76 -5.68
CA SER A 84 11.70 -11.31 -5.89
C SER A 84 12.32 -11.91 -4.61
N LYS A 85 11.69 -11.71 -3.45
CA LYS A 85 12.19 -12.08 -2.12
C LYS A 85 13.56 -11.48 -1.80
N ARG A 86 13.92 -10.38 -2.47
CA ARG A 86 15.15 -9.62 -2.21
C ARG A 86 14.79 -8.31 -1.51
N TRP A 87 15.41 -8.10 -0.36
CA TRP A 87 15.34 -6.82 0.34
C TRP A 87 16.09 -5.75 -0.45
N ILE A 88 15.46 -4.58 -0.60
CA ILE A 88 16.07 -3.38 -1.16
C ILE A 88 15.89 -2.22 -0.19
N SER A 89 16.86 -1.32 -0.17
CA SER A 89 16.71 -0.01 0.45
C SER A 89 15.89 0.92 -0.42
N TYR A 90 15.32 1.97 0.17
CA TYR A 90 14.63 3.02 -0.57
C TYR A 90 15.54 3.67 -1.64
N ALA A 91 16.83 3.82 -1.34
CA ALA A 91 17.82 4.39 -2.26
C ALA A 91 18.05 3.57 -3.54
N GLU A 92 17.74 2.27 -3.54
CA GLU A 92 17.85 1.39 -4.72
C GLU A 92 16.67 1.52 -5.70
N LEU A 93 15.59 2.21 -5.31
CA LEU A 93 14.48 2.49 -6.22
C LEU A 93 14.93 3.44 -7.35
N PRO A 94 14.30 3.38 -8.54
CA PRO A 94 14.50 4.40 -9.56
C PRO A 94 14.28 5.81 -8.99
N ASN A 95 15.31 6.66 -9.07
CA ASN A 95 15.35 8.00 -8.48
C ASN A 95 15.23 8.05 -6.94
N GLY A 96 15.24 6.92 -6.23
CA GLY A 96 15.05 6.84 -4.78
C GLY A 96 16.14 7.57 -3.98
N MET A 97 17.38 7.56 -4.48
CA MET A 97 18.49 8.29 -3.85
C MET A 97 18.23 9.80 -3.71
N LEU A 98 17.41 10.40 -4.57
CA LEU A 98 17.05 11.83 -4.49
C LEU A 98 16.12 12.13 -3.28
N HIS A 99 15.42 11.11 -2.77
CA HIS A 99 14.43 11.22 -1.70
C HIS A 99 14.78 10.38 -0.45
N ASP A 100 15.93 9.71 -0.42
CA ASP A 100 16.34 8.84 0.70
C ASP A 100 16.40 9.61 2.03
N ARG A 101 16.92 10.85 2.02
CA ARG A 101 17.01 11.65 3.25
C ARG A 101 15.64 12.06 3.82
N PRO A 102 14.73 12.71 3.06
CA PRO A 102 13.37 12.97 3.54
C PRO A 102 12.67 11.71 4.04
N PHE A 103 12.76 10.61 3.27
CA PHE A 103 12.14 9.35 3.65
C PHE A 103 12.66 8.82 5.00
N ARG A 104 13.97 8.92 5.28
CA ARG A 104 14.52 8.54 6.58
C ARG A 104 13.97 9.35 7.74
N VAL A 105 13.88 10.66 7.58
CA VAL A 105 13.37 11.56 8.63
C VAL A 105 11.90 11.25 8.94
N GLU A 106 11.10 10.96 7.92
CA GLU A 106 9.66 10.77 8.05
C GLU A 106 9.26 9.35 8.47
N ALA A 107 9.94 8.31 7.94
CA ALA A 107 9.56 6.93 8.16
C ALA A 107 10.45 6.21 9.20
N PHE A 108 11.77 6.34 9.10
CA PHE A 108 12.70 5.57 9.94
C PHE A 108 12.95 6.19 11.31
N GLU A 109 13.20 7.50 11.37
CA GLU A 109 13.54 8.14 12.64
C GLU A 109 12.44 8.06 13.71
N PRO A 110 11.14 8.21 13.40
CA PRO A 110 10.09 8.06 14.40
C PRO A 110 10.07 6.65 15.01
N LEU A 111 10.24 5.62 14.17
CA LEU A 111 10.33 4.24 14.63
C LEU A 111 11.58 4.00 15.48
N ALA A 112 12.73 4.52 15.07
CA ALA A 112 13.98 4.42 15.83
C ALA A 112 13.87 5.13 17.18
N ARG A 113 13.24 6.30 17.24
CA ARG A 113 12.98 7.02 18.50
C ARG A 113 12.01 6.26 19.41
N ALA A 114 10.98 5.64 18.84
CA ALA A 114 9.97 4.90 19.61
C ALA A 114 10.49 3.57 20.16
N PHE A 115 11.28 2.84 19.37
CA PHE A 115 11.70 1.47 19.68
C PHE A 115 13.19 1.31 19.97
N GLY A 116 13.97 2.39 19.94
CA GLY A 116 15.40 2.38 20.28
C GLY A 116 15.63 1.80 21.67
N GLY A 117 16.34 0.67 21.75
CA GLY A 117 16.58 -0.06 23.00
C GLY A 117 15.37 -0.86 23.54
N GLN A 118 14.26 -0.90 22.81
CA GLN A 118 13.01 -1.58 23.20
C GLN A 118 12.61 -2.68 22.20
N MET A 119 13.54 -3.56 21.85
CA MET A 119 13.37 -4.63 20.85
C MET A 119 12.16 -5.53 21.12
N GLY A 120 11.91 -5.89 22.38
CA GLY A 120 10.74 -6.70 22.75
C GLY A 120 9.41 -6.01 22.47
N SER A 121 9.34 -4.68 22.64
CA SER A 121 8.14 -3.90 22.31
C SER A 121 7.90 -3.85 20.81
N LEU A 122 8.96 -3.70 20.00
CA LEU A 122 8.87 -3.73 18.54
C LEU A 122 8.26 -5.05 18.05
N LEU A 123 8.80 -6.18 18.53
CA LEU A 123 8.30 -7.52 18.15
C LEU A 123 6.84 -7.73 18.55
N ARG A 124 6.45 -7.30 19.76
CA ARG A 124 5.08 -7.44 20.24
C ARG A 124 4.10 -6.65 19.36
N VAL A 125 4.38 -5.37 19.14
CA VAL A 125 3.51 -4.48 18.34
C VAL A 125 3.45 -4.93 16.88
N ALA A 126 4.59 -5.34 16.29
CA ALA A 126 4.61 -5.86 14.93
C ALA A 126 3.69 -7.08 14.77
N ARG A 127 3.73 -8.03 15.72
CA ARG A 127 2.85 -9.23 15.70
C ARG A 127 1.38 -8.87 15.84
N GLU A 128 1.03 -7.89 16.67
CA GLU A 128 -0.34 -7.39 16.80
C GLU A 128 -0.86 -6.80 15.46
N LEU A 129 0.04 -6.31 14.61
CA LEU A 129 -0.24 -5.81 13.26
C LEU A 129 -0.10 -6.87 12.16
N GLY A 130 0.17 -8.13 12.50
CA GLY A 130 0.36 -9.23 11.54
C GLY A 130 1.78 -9.37 10.98
N GLY A 131 2.72 -8.55 11.44
CA GLY A 131 4.13 -8.66 11.09
C GLY A 131 4.85 -9.80 11.80
N GLN A 132 6.02 -10.16 11.27
CA GLN A 132 6.84 -11.28 11.71
C GLN A 132 8.29 -10.85 11.92
N GLU A 133 8.98 -11.54 12.83
CA GLU A 133 10.40 -11.31 13.04
C GLU A 133 11.20 -11.79 11.83
N ILE A 134 12.17 -10.98 11.42
CA ILE A 134 13.16 -11.34 10.41
C ILE A 134 14.54 -11.35 11.06
N GLY A 135 15.38 -12.30 10.65
CA GLY A 135 16.75 -12.45 11.15
C GLY A 135 17.72 -11.41 10.59
N MET A 136 17.37 -10.12 10.67
CA MET A 136 18.19 -9.00 10.18
C MET A 136 18.45 -8.00 11.30
N GLY A 137 19.71 -7.55 11.42
CA GLY A 137 20.15 -6.67 12.51
C GLY A 137 20.06 -7.35 13.89
N ASP A 138 19.98 -6.55 14.94
CA ASP A 138 19.73 -7.07 16.30
C ASP A 138 18.28 -7.54 16.47
N THR A 139 17.33 -6.88 15.79
CA THR A 139 15.91 -7.26 15.69
C THR A 139 15.31 -6.61 14.45
N GLY A 140 14.73 -7.40 13.56
CA GLY A 140 14.01 -6.91 12.38
C GLY A 140 12.58 -7.44 12.35
N VAL A 141 11.66 -6.70 11.72
CA VAL A 141 10.26 -7.12 11.50
C VAL A 141 9.81 -6.82 10.07
N ALA A 142 8.92 -7.65 9.52
CA ALA A 142 8.33 -7.53 8.18
C ALA A 142 6.85 -7.93 8.16
#